data_AF-A0AAE3ZT28-F1
#
_entry.id   AF-A0AAE3ZT28-F1
#
_cell.length_a   1.000
_cell.length_b   1.000
_cell.length_c   1.000
_cell.angle_alpha   90.00
_cell.angle_beta   90.00
_cell.angle_gamma   90.00
#
_symmetry.space_group_name_H-M   'P 1'
#
loop_
_entity.id
_entity.type
_entity.pdbx_description
1 polymer ?
#
loop_
_entity_poly.entity_id
_entity_poly.type
_entity_poly.pdbx_seq_one_letter_code
_entity_poly.pdbx_strand_id
1 'polypeptide(L)'
;MPTPRSLTFATAAVLAAPALALPLLAASPAAAAPAAEVTGAPELAPVWAPLTSAAAGLVKQQVTLALPAGWSMQLANRHPDYTDCVVVPNGFYARESATTVSYTPTLGFLGTADPVTIELTDPAGEKHTTTYTPTVTRPAPPAVHDLRSSGRAGEEQRVQVPLPAGGGIGYVDADGKELPPGTTTPRGEFSMAAISGVAAEEGRPFDPTLISAAGFVIFTPTRGAATGPVPPIRYRVTDAYGQTSIATYTPSVTGYSAK
;
A
#
# COMPACT_ATOMS: atom_id res chain seq x y z
N MET A 1 38.24 18.61 39.74
CA MET A 1 39.44 18.23 38.96
C MET A 1 40.19 17.18 39.78
N PRO A 2 40.50 16.02 39.19
CA PRO A 2 41.65 15.95 38.31
C PRO A 2 41.36 15.36 36.92
N THR A 3 42.22 15.78 36.02
CA THR A 3 42.33 15.52 34.59
C THR A 3 42.83 14.10 34.26
N PRO A 4 42.64 13.64 33.00
CA PRO A 4 42.90 12.28 32.56
C PRO A 4 44.38 12.01 32.27
N ARG A 5 44.84 10.76 32.45
CA ARG A 5 46.15 10.29 31.97
C ARG A 5 45.98 9.36 30.78
N SER A 6 46.69 9.74 29.73
CA SER A 6 46.81 9.14 28.40
C SER A 6 47.38 7.72 28.42
N LEU A 7 46.91 6.88 27.49
CA LEU A 7 47.62 5.69 27.05
C LEU A 7 48.11 5.90 25.62
N THR A 8 49.41 6.06 25.50
CA THR A 8 50.18 5.98 24.25
C THR A 8 50.48 4.51 23.97
N PHE A 9 50.18 4.04 22.77
CA PHE A 9 50.89 2.91 22.17
C PHE A 9 51.38 3.32 20.78
N ALA A 10 52.53 2.76 20.46
CA ALA A 10 53.50 3.28 19.53
C ALA A 10 53.61 2.43 18.26
N THR A 11 54.27 3.02 17.27
CA THR A 11 55.12 2.37 16.27
C THR A 11 54.45 1.58 15.15
N ALA A 12 54.55 2.09 13.92
CA ALA A 12 55.50 1.56 12.93
C ALA A 12 55.44 2.37 11.63
N ALA A 13 56.60 2.91 11.24
CA ALA A 13 56.86 3.41 9.91
C ALA A 13 57.33 2.26 9.02
N VAL A 14 56.82 2.12 7.80
CA VAL A 14 57.60 1.61 6.65
C VAL A 14 57.11 2.30 5.36
N LEU A 15 58.10 2.75 4.59
CA LEU A 15 58.05 3.45 3.32
C LEU A 15 57.59 2.60 2.12
N ALA A 16 57.12 3.32 1.10
CA ALA A 16 57.45 3.21 -0.34
C ALA A 16 56.44 2.61 -1.35
N ALA A 17 55.82 3.55 -2.10
CA ALA A 17 55.74 3.66 -3.57
C ALA A 17 54.81 2.73 -4.40
N PRO A 18 54.46 3.07 -5.66
CA PRO A 18 54.41 4.37 -6.36
C PRO A 18 52.99 4.72 -6.90
N ALA A 19 52.87 5.95 -7.38
CA ALA A 19 51.68 6.51 -8.03
C ALA A 19 51.40 5.89 -9.41
N LEU A 20 50.12 5.60 -9.68
CA LEU A 20 49.55 5.63 -11.03
C LEU A 20 48.19 6.31 -10.97
N ALA A 21 48.07 7.40 -11.72
CA ALA A 21 46.89 8.25 -11.83
C ALA A 21 45.85 7.68 -12.81
N LEU A 22 44.57 7.91 -12.51
CA LEU A 22 43.47 8.06 -13.48
C LEU A 22 42.40 9.01 -12.85
N PRO A 23 41.64 9.78 -13.65
CA PRO A 23 41.25 11.15 -13.33
C PRO A 23 39.91 11.29 -12.60
N LEU A 24 39.86 12.28 -11.70
CA LEU A 24 38.64 12.86 -11.15
C LEU A 24 38.06 13.85 -12.18
N LEU A 25 36.91 13.53 -12.76
CA LEU A 25 36.23 14.44 -13.69
C LEU A 25 35.64 15.63 -12.90
N ALA A 26 35.90 16.81 -13.45
CA ALA A 26 35.77 18.13 -12.85
C ALA A 26 34.39 18.46 -12.25
N ALA A 27 34.43 19.08 -11.07
CA ALA A 27 33.40 20.00 -10.61
C ALA A 27 33.42 21.25 -11.51
N SER A 28 32.30 21.56 -12.16
CA SER A 28 32.14 22.80 -12.91
C SER A 28 31.78 23.94 -11.95
N PRO A 29 32.41 25.12 -12.07
CA PRO A 29 32.19 26.24 -11.17
C PRO A 29 30.86 26.95 -11.45
N ALA A 30 30.22 27.40 -10.37
CA ALA A 30 29.09 28.32 -10.39
C ALA A 30 29.45 29.60 -11.16
N ALA A 31 28.88 29.75 -12.36
CA ALA A 31 28.86 31.01 -13.07
C ALA A 31 27.67 31.84 -12.55
N ALA A 32 27.98 32.90 -11.81
CA ALA A 32 27.06 33.99 -11.55
C ALA A 32 26.73 34.69 -12.87
N ALA A 33 25.50 34.56 -13.34
CA ALA A 33 24.96 35.36 -14.43
C ALA A 33 24.36 36.66 -13.86
N PRO A 34 24.53 37.81 -14.54
CA PRO A 34 24.06 39.10 -14.05
C PRO A 34 22.53 39.18 -14.09
N ALA A 35 21.99 39.99 -13.18
CA ALA A 35 20.59 40.38 -13.13
C ALA A 35 20.11 40.90 -14.49
N ALA A 36 19.18 40.17 -15.10
CA ALA A 36 18.30 40.68 -16.13
C ALA A 36 16.95 40.93 -15.46
N GLU A 37 16.58 42.20 -15.30
CA GLU A 37 15.19 42.60 -15.11
C GLU A 37 14.40 42.07 -16.32
N VAL A 38 13.71 40.94 -16.13
CA VAL A 38 12.66 40.50 -17.04
C VAL A 38 11.46 41.39 -16.74
N THR A 39 11.33 42.45 -17.53
CA THR A 39 10.11 43.22 -17.67
C THR A 39 8.96 42.24 -17.86
N GLY A 40 8.02 42.24 -16.92
CA GLY A 40 6.86 41.35 -16.92
C GLY A 40 6.08 41.46 -18.22
N ALA A 41 6.22 40.47 -19.09
CA ALA A 41 5.14 40.09 -19.96
C ALA A 41 4.07 39.42 -19.07
N PRO A 42 2.77 39.74 -19.21
CA PRO A 42 1.75 38.92 -18.58
C PRO A 42 1.90 37.51 -19.16
N GLU A 43 2.44 36.59 -18.37
CA GLU A 43 2.47 35.18 -18.75
C GLU A 43 1.02 34.78 -18.95
N LEU A 44 0.64 34.57 -20.21
CA LEU A 44 -0.72 34.22 -20.59
C LEU A 44 -1.16 33.04 -19.74
N ALA A 45 -2.33 33.15 -19.12
CA ALA A 45 -2.88 32.10 -18.28
C ALA A 45 -2.79 30.76 -19.03
N PRO A 46 -2.16 29.72 -18.44
CA PRO A 46 -2.05 28.43 -19.08
C PRO A 46 -3.45 27.86 -19.33
N VAL A 47 -3.65 27.25 -20.50
CA VAL A 47 -4.88 26.53 -20.80
C VAL A 47 -4.88 25.24 -19.98
N TRP A 48 -5.77 25.15 -19.00
CA TRP A 48 -5.87 23.99 -18.13
C TRP A 48 -6.65 22.87 -18.83
N ALA A 49 -5.95 21.79 -19.19
CA ALA A 49 -6.57 20.57 -19.71
C ALA A 49 -7.25 19.77 -18.58
N PRO A 50 -8.32 19.02 -18.88
CA PRO A 50 -8.92 18.09 -17.93
C PRO A 50 -7.89 17.01 -17.53
N LEU A 51 -7.86 16.69 -16.25
CA LEU A 51 -6.97 15.71 -15.66
C LEU A 51 -7.68 14.36 -15.57
N THR A 52 -6.94 13.30 -15.87
CA THR A 52 -7.43 11.93 -15.73
C THR A 52 -6.35 11.05 -15.13
N SER A 53 -6.75 10.08 -14.32
CA SER A 53 -5.89 9.04 -13.78
C SER A 53 -6.61 7.70 -13.88
N ALA A 54 -5.84 6.62 -13.92
CA ALA A 54 -6.38 5.27 -13.92
C ALA A 54 -5.55 4.39 -13.01
N ALA A 55 -6.22 3.67 -12.10
CA ALA A 55 -5.59 2.67 -11.26
C ALA A 55 -6.51 1.47 -11.02
N ALA A 56 -5.94 0.40 -10.49
CA ALA A 56 -6.65 -0.84 -10.21
C ALA A 56 -7.23 -0.81 -8.78
N GLY A 57 -8.52 -1.09 -8.63
CA GLY A 57 -9.18 -1.25 -7.33
C GLY A 57 -8.93 -0.10 -6.34
N LEU A 58 -8.55 -0.46 -5.09
CA LEU A 58 -8.35 0.48 -3.97
C LEU A 58 -6.99 1.21 -4.01
N VAL A 59 -6.42 1.46 -5.19
CA VAL A 59 -5.19 2.24 -5.29
C VAL A 59 -5.53 3.73 -5.26
N LYS A 60 -4.98 4.44 -4.27
CA LYS A 60 -5.08 5.91 -4.18
C LYS A 60 -4.44 6.54 -5.41
N GLN A 61 -5.22 7.34 -6.14
CA GLN A 61 -4.80 7.98 -7.37
C GLN A 61 -4.46 9.43 -7.08
N GLN A 62 -3.34 9.94 -7.61
CA GLN A 62 -2.93 11.31 -7.36
C GLN A 62 -2.48 11.98 -8.65
N VAL A 63 -2.76 13.28 -8.75
CA VAL A 63 -2.31 14.13 -9.84
C VAL A 63 -1.70 15.40 -9.26
N THR A 64 -0.58 15.81 -9.83
CA THR A 64 0.11 17.06 -9.46
C THR A 64 -0.05 18.05 -10.60
N LEU A 65 -0.58 19.22 -10.28
CA LEU A 65 -0.72 20.33 -11.20
C LEU A 65 0.56 21.17 -11.20
N ALA A 66 1.07 21.49 -12.38
CA ALA A 66 2.17 22.43 -12.52
C ALA A 66 1.62 23.87 -12.42
N LEU A 67 1.54 24.39 -11.19
CA LEU A 67 1.10 25.76 -10.94
C LEU A 67 2.27 26.75 -11.14
N PRO A 68 2.09 27.84 -11.92
CA PRO A 68 3.06 28.92 -11.97
C PRO A 68 3.21 29.63 -10.62
N ALA A 69 4.27 30.42 -10.46
CA ALA A 69 4.52 31.13 -9.21
C ALA A 69 3.36 32.09 -8.85
N GLY A 70 2.90 32.03 -7.60
CA GLY A 70 1.82 32.88 -7.10
C GLY A 70 0.40 32.38 -7.39
N TRP A 71 0.24 31.29 -8.14
CA TRP A 71 -1.05 30.66 -8.35
C TRP A 71 -1.48 29.86 -7.12
N SER A 72 -2.79 29.79 -6.89
CA SER A 72 -3.39 28.97 -5.82
C SER A 72 -4.43 28.02 -6.39
N MET A 73 -4.59 26.86 -5.75
CA MET A 73 -5.55 25.82 -6.13
C MET A 73 -6.49 25.52 -4.98
N GLN A 74 -7.77 25.32 -5.27
CA GLN A 74 -8.77 24.81 -4.35
C GLN A 74 -9.69 23.81 -5.06
N LEU A 75 -10.32 22.91 -4.30
CA LEU A 75 -11.39 22.06 -4.81
C LEU A 75 -12.72 22.82 -4.70
N ALA A 76 -13.56 22.74 -5.73
CA ALA A 76 -14.93 23.24 -5.67
C ALA A 76 -15.81 22.31 -4.81
N ASN A 77 -16.90 22.83 -4.25
CA ASN A 77 -17.88 22.04 -3.48
C ASN A 77 -17.27 21.24 -2.31
N ARG A 78 -16.31 21.85 -1.58
CA ARG A 78 -15.72 21.23 -0.39
C ARG A 78 -16.79 20.86 0.63
N HIS A 79 -16.61 19.71 1.25
CA HIS A 79 -17.52 19.19 2.26
C HIS A 79 -17.47 20.05 3.53
N PRO A 80 -18.61 20.40 4.16
CA PRO A 80 -18.61 21.28 5.33
C PRO A 80 -17.89 20.66 6.54
N ASP A 81 -17.92 19.33 6.67
CA ASP A 81 -17.30 18.62 7.79
C ASP A 81 -15.80 18.30 7.56
N TYR A 82 -15.28 18.49 6.34
CA TYR A 82 -13.91 18.11 5.99
C TYR A 82 -13.18 19.25 5.27
N THR A 83 -12.11 19.74 5.89
CA THR A 83 -11.25 20.77 5.27
C THR A 83 -10.52 20.16 4.08
N ASP A 84 -10.74 20.75 2.91
CA ASP A 84 -10.08 20.39 1.64
C ASP A 84 -10.40 18.99 1.09
N CYS A 85 -11.56 18.44 1.44
CA CYS A 85 -12.09 17.23 0.81
C CYS A 85 -13.40 17.51 0.05
N VAL A 86 -13.63 16.71 -0.98
CA VAL A 86 -14.92 16.62 -1.68
C VAL A 86 -15.34 15.16 -1.65
N VAL A 87 -16.49 14.88 -1.06
CA VAL A 87 -17.04 13.52 -0.99
C VAL A 87 -18.00 13.32 -2.16
N VAL A 88 -17.85 12.20 -2.86
CA VAL A 88 -18.70 11.79 -3.98
C VAL A 88 -19.23 10.37 -3.71
N PRO A 89 -20.31 9.91 -4.35
CA PRO A 89 -20.84 8.57 -4.11
C PRO A 89 -19.83 7.43 -4.34
N ASN A 90 -18.90 7.63 -5.28
CA ASN A 90 -17.89 6.64 -5.70
C ASN A 90 -16.52 6.79 -5.02
N GLY A 91 -16.36 7.74 -4.10
CA GLY A 91 -15.12 7.94 -3.36
C GLY A 91 -15.01 9.32 -2.73
N PHE A 92 -13.79 9.80 -2.54
CA PHE A 92 -13.56 11.20 -2.17
C PHE A 92 -12.29 11.73 -2.80
N TYR A 93 -12.26 13.03 -2.98
CA TYR A 93 -11.08 13.79 -3.39
C TYR A 93 -10.54 14.53 -2.18
N ALA A 94 -9.22 14.55 -2.05
CA ALA A 94 -8.54 15.34 -1.04
C ALA A 94 -7.45 16.18 -1.69
N ARG A 95 -7.33 17.42 -1.26
CA ARG A 95 -6.13 18.19 -1.50
C ARG A 95 -5.03 17.70 -0.56
N GLU A 96 -3.98 17.13 -1.13
CA GLU A 96 -2.83 16.64 -0.37
C GLU A 96 -1.77 17.73 -0.17
N SER A 97 -1.67 18.64 -1.13
CA SER A 97 -0.71 19.73 -1.08
C SER A 97 -1.23 20.96 -1.83
N ALA A 98 -0.40 22.02 -1.91
CA ALA A 98 -0.77 23.20 -2.67
C ALA A 98 -1.07 22.91 -4.16
N THR A 99 -0.47 21.84 -4.71
CA THR A 99 -0.49 21.47 -6.14
C THR A 99 -0.98 20.05 -6.40
N THR A 100 -1.18 19.23 -5.36
CA THR A 100 -1.54 17.81 -5.50
C THR A 100 -2.95 17.54 -5.01
N VAL A 101 -3.70 16.82 -5.85
CA VAL A 101 -5.03 16.31 -5.53
C VAL A 101 -4.98 14.78 -5.59
N SER A 102 -5.54 14.13 -4.58
CA SER A 102 -5.73 12.69 -4.55
C SER A 102 -7.20 12.34 -4.72
N TYR A 103 -7.44 11.12 -5.19
CA TYR A 103 -8.73 10.47 -5.24
C TYR A 103 -8.61 9.08 -4.63
N THR A 104 -9.50 8.80 -3.69
CA THR A 104 -9.64 7.49 -3.05
C THR A 104 -11.01 6.93 -3.40
N PRO A 105 -11.10 5.80 -4.11
CA PRO A 105 -12.38 5.20 -4.45
C PRO A 105 -13.03 4.49 -3.26
N THR A 106 -14.36 4.44 -3.25
CA THR A 106 -15.12 3.60 -2.31
C THR A 106 -14.82 2.12 -2.54
N LEU A 107 -14.87 1.33 -1.47
CA LEU A 107 -14.65 -0.12 -1.53
C LEU A 107 -15.59 -0.81 -2.54
N GLY A 108 -15.02 -1.54 -3.49
CA GLY A 108 -15.76 -2.28 -4.52
C GLY A 108 -16.16 -1.46 -5.76
N PHE A 109 -15.84 -0.16 -5.83
CA PHE A 109 -16.16 0.68 -6.98
C PHE A 109 -15.33 0.33 -8.23
N LEU A 110 -15.99 0.21 -9.38
CA LEU A 110 -15.37 -0.01 -10.69
C LEU A 110 -15.98 0.96 -11.71
N GLY A 111 -15.14 1.55 -12.56
CA GLY A 111 -15.56 2.49 -13.60
C GLY A 111 -15.02 3.91 -13.39
N THR A 112 -15.61 4.85 -14.11
CA THR A 112 -15.21 6.27 -14.09
C THR A 112 -15.89 6.98 -12.93
N ALA A 113 -15.12 7.69 -12.11
CA ALA A 113 -15.63 8.42 -10.97
C ALA A 113 -16.34 9.73 -11.37
N ASP A 114 -17.08 10.32 -10.43
CA ASP A 114 -17.76 11.59 -10.66
C ASP A 114 -16.70 12.71 -10.68
N PRO A 115 -16.63 13.52 -11.75
CA PRO A 115 -15.55 14.50 -11.89
C PRO A 115 -15.62 15.56 -10.78
N VAL A 116 -14.45 15.93 -10.25
CA VAL A 116 -14.33 17.07 -9.34
C VAL A 116 -13.81 18.29 -10.10
N THR A 117 -14.35 19.47 -9.80
CA THR A 117 -13.85 20.75 -10.33
C THR A 117 -12.75 21.28 -9.42
N ILE A 118 -11.62 21.64 -10.03
CA ILE A 118 -10.49 22.30 -9.40
C ILE A 118 -10.53 23.77 -9.81
N GLU A 119 -10.65 24.65 -8.82
CA GLU A 119 -10.57 26.11 -9.00
C GLU A 119 -9.14 26.58 -8.80
N LEU A 120 -8.65 27.37 -9.73
CA LEU A 120 -7.29 27.90 -9.77
C LEU A 120 -7.41 29.42 -9.78
N THR A 121 -6.71 30.09 -8.87
CA THR A 121 -6.70 31.56 -8.81
C THR A 121 -5.30 32.03 -9.16
N ASP A 122 -5.21 32.90 -10.17
CA ASP A 122 -3.95 33.50 -10.58
C ASP A 122 -3.52 34.63 -9.59
N PRO A 123 -2.30 35.16 -9.70
CA PRO A 123 -1.83 36.27 -8.87
C PRO A 123 -2.63 37.58 -9.05
N ALA A 124 -3.34 37.74 -10.16
CA ALA A 124 -4.20 38.88 -10.45
C ALA A 124 -5.62 38.74 -9.86
N GLY A 125 -5.98 37.55 -9.35
CA GLY A 125 -7.28 37.19 -8.82
C GLY A 125 -8.27 36.62 -9.84
N GLU A 126 -7.85 36.37 -11.07
CA GLU A 126 -8.65 35.69 -12.09
C GLU A 126 -8.82 34.21 -11.74
N LYS A 127 -10.06 33.72 -11.88
CA LYS A 127 -10.42 32.33 -11.61
C LYS A 127 -10.39 31.51 -12.88
N HIS A 128 -9.63 30.43 -12.85
CA HIS A 128 -9.60 29.38 -13.85
C HIS A 128 -10.16 28.09 -13.24
N THR A 129 -10.64 27.20 -14.10
CA THR A 129 -11.20 25.92 -13.66
C THR A 129 -10.67 24.79 -14.52
N THR A 130 -10.38 23.65 -13.89
CA THR A 130 -10.17 22.38 -14.57
C THR A 130 -10.95 21.27 -13.87
N THR A 131 -11.02 20.10 -14.48
CA THR A 131 -11.72 18.94 -13.93
C THR A 131 -10.76 17.79 -13.72
N TYR A 132 -11.01 16.97 -12.71
CA TYR A 132 -10.26 15.74 -12.47
C TYR A 132 -11.21 14.53 -12.44
N THR A 133 -11.01 13.63 -13.40
CA THR A 133 -11.85 12.44 -13.63
C THR A 133 -11.00 11.16 -13.55
N PRO A 134 -10.91 10.53 -12.38
CA PRO A 134 -10.23 9.26 -12.19
C PRO A 134 -11.08 8.08 -12.67
N THR A 135 -10.40 7.01 -13.08
CA THR A 135 -11.04 5.75 -13.49
C THR A 135 -10.47 4.60 -12.66
N VAL A 136 -11.36 3.77 -12.12
CA VAL A 136 -11.00 2.56 -11.38
C VAL A 136 -11.22 1.34 -12.26
N THR A 137 -10.14 0.64 -12.52
CA THR A 137 -10.15 -0.62 -13.27
C THR A 137 -10.20 -1.80 -12.33
N ARG A 138 -10.63 -2.95 -12.86
CA ARG A 138 -10.66 -4.20 -12.10
C ARG A 138 -9.24 -4.58 -11.68
N PRO A 139 -9.00 -4.90 -10.40
CA PRO A 139 -7.67 -5.33 -9.94
C PRO A 139 -7.27 -6.69 -10.50
N ALA A 140 -6.04 -7.12 -10.19
CA ALA A 140 -5.63 -8.50 -10.40
C ALA A 140 -6.09 -9.37 -9.22
N PRO A 141 -6.42 -10.65 -9.44
CA PRO A 141 -6.84 -11.55 -8.36
C PRO A 141 -5.84 -11.55 -7.20
N PRO A 142 -6.30 -11.76 -5.96
CA PRO A 142 -5.43 -11.75 -4.79
C PRO A 142 -4.30 -12.76 -4.93
N ALA A 143 -3.08 -12.36 -4.59
CA ALA A 143 -1.93 -13.26 -4.60
C ALA A 143 -2.02 -14.24 -3.42
N VAL A 144 -2.09 -15.53 -3.74
CA VAL A 144 -2.10 -16.62 -2.76
C VAL A 144 -1.02 -17.64 -3.12
N HIS A 145 -0.47 -18.32 -2.11
CA HIS A 145 0.61 -19.28 -2.26
C HIS A 145 0.31 -20.51 -1.42
N ASP A 146 0.78 -21.68 -1.84
CA ASP A 146 0.61 -22.87 -1.03
C ASP A 146 1.27 -22.72 0.35
N LEU A 147 0.53 -23.12 1.37
CA LEU A 147 0.92 -22.99 2.77
C LEU A 147 1.33 -24.36 3.32
N ARG A 148 2.32 -24.35 4.21
CA ARG A 148 2.75 -25.55 4.93
C ARG A 148 2.97 -25.23 6.40
N SER A 149 2.66 -26.19 7.25
CA SER A 149 2.99 -26.13 8.68
C SER A 149 3.42 -27.50 9.19
N SER A 150 4.16 -27.48 10.29
CA SER A 150 4.58 -28.68 11.02
C SER A 150 4.54 -28.40 12.51
N GLY A 151 3.98 -29.31 13.28
CA GLY A 151 3.85 -29.15 14.72
C GLY A 151 3.46 -30.46 15.40
N ARG A 152 3.54 -30.49 16.72
CA ARG A 152 3.32 -31.73 17.48
C ARG A 152 1.84 -32.11 17.53
N ALA A 153 1.57 -33.40 17.76
CA ALA A 153 0.20 -33.84 18.00
C ALA A 153 -0.40 -33.13 19.23
N GLY A 154 -1.60 -32.54 19.07
CA GLY A 154 -2.27 -31.75 20.09
C GLY A 154 -1.83 -30.28 20.20
N GLU A 155 -0.83 -29.83 19.43
CA GLU A 155 -0.43 -28.41 19.35
C GLU A 155 -1.08 -27.75 18.13
N GLU A 156 -1.77 -26.63 18.36
CA GLU A 156 -2.37 -25.84 17.28
C GLU A 156 -1.28 -25.28 16.35
N GLN A 157 -1.48 -25.50 15.05
CA GLN A 157 -0.65 -24.96 14.00
C GLN A 157 -1.39 -23.81 13.33
N ARG A 158 -0.76 -22.64 13.22
CA ARG A 158 -1.35 -21.46 12.60
C ARG A 158 -0.42 -20.89 11.53
N VAL A 159 -1.00 -20.52 10.39
CA VAL A 159 -0.29 -19.84 9.30
C VAL A 159 -1.06 -18.60 8.90
N GLN A 160 -0.37 -17.46 8.84
CA GLN A 160 -0.97 -16.20 8.42
C GLN A 160 -1.10 -16.14 6.90
N VAL A 161 -2.22 -15.59 6.44
CA VAL A 161 -2.54 -15.35 5.04
C VAL A 161 -2.82 -13.85 4.88
N PRO A 162 -2.09 -13.14 4.01
CA PRO A 162 -2.40 -11.74 3.72
C PRO A 162 -3.77 -11.66 3.03
N LEU A 163 -4.67 -10.84 3.56
CA LEU A 163 -5.97 -10.60 2.94
C LEU A 163 -6.00 -9.21 2.31
N PRO A 164 -6.60 -9.06 1.13
CA PRO A 164 -6.87 -7.75 0.57
C PRO A 164 -7.88 -6.99 1.45
N ALA A 165 -7.83 -5.66 1.41
CA ALA A 165 -8.78 -4.78 2.08
C ALA A 165 -10.23 -5.13 1.68
N GLY A 166 -11.09 -5.36 2.68
CA GLY A 166 -12.49 -5.76 2.48
C GLY A 166 -12.68 -7.18 1.91
N GLY A 167 -11.61 -7.98 1.84
CA GLY A 167 -11.64 -9.36 1.40
C GLY A 167 -11.94 -10.37 2.50
N GLY A 168 -12.07 -11.63 2.10
CA GLY A 168 -12.37 -12.76 2.98
C GLY A 168 -11.54 -14.00 2.67
N ILE A 169 -11.60 -14.97 3.57
CA ILE A 169 -10.96 -16.28 3.43
C ILE A 169 -11.95 -17.38 3.79
N GLY A 170 -11.91 -18.50 3.07
CA GLY A 170 -12.76 -19.67 3.31
C GLY A 170 -12.08 -20.96 2.84
N TYR A 171 -12.50 -22.11 3.37
CA TYR A 171 -12.11 -23.40 2.83
C TYR A 171 -13.00 -23.78 1.65
N VAL A 172 -12.43 -24.50 0.68
CA VAL A 172 -13.16 -25.01 -0.47
C VAL A 172 -12.85 -26.48 -0.73
N ASP A 173 -13.80 -27.20 -1.31
CA ASP A 173 -13.60 -28.58 -1.73
C ASP A 173 -12.85 -28.68 -3.09
N ALA A 174 -12.75 -29.90 -3.63
CA ALA A 174 -12.11 -30.14 -4.92
C ALA A 174 -12.81 -29.41 -6.08
N ASP A 175 -14.14 -29.24 -5.99
CA ASP A 175 -15.01 -28.59 -6.97
C ASP A 175 -15.08 -27.06 -6.77
N GLY A 176 -14.44 -26.54 -5.72
CA GLY A 176 -14.39 -25.11 -5.39
C GLY A 176 -15.59 -24.60 -4.59
N LYS A 177 -16.43 -25.50 -4.06
CA LYS A 177 -17.56 -25.15 -3.19
C LYS A 177 -17.08 -24.88 -1.78
N GLU A 178 -17.67 -23.88 -1.13
CA GLU A 178 -17.32 -23.51 0.25
C GLU A 178 -17.58 -24.65 1.24
N LEU A 179 -16.57 -24.90 2.06
CA LEU A 179 -16.63 -25.81 3.20
C LEU A 179 -16.89 -25.00 4.48
N PRO A 180 -17.66 -25.55 5.43
CA PRO A 180 -17.91 -24.88 6.69
C PRO A 180 -16.62 -24.71 7.51
N PRO A 181 -16.50 -23.63 8.30
CA PRO A 181 -15.41 -23.50 9.26
C PRO A 181 -15.48 -24.65 10.29
N GLY A 182 -14.33 -25.14 10.74
CA GLY A 182 -14.28 -26.32 11.62
C GLY A 182 -14.42 -27.64 10.86
N THR A 183 -14.01 -27.68 9.59
CA THR A 183 -14.02 -28.93 8.81
C THR A 183 -13.09 -29.95 9.45
N THR A 184 -13.65 -31.06 9.92
CA THR A 184 -12.91 -32.15 10.55
C THR A 184 -12.40 -33.13 9.51
N THR A 185 -11.14 -33.54 9.66
CA THR A 185 -10.54 -34.63 8.89
C THR A 185 -10.05 -35.71 9.85
N PRO A 186 -9.75 -36.94 9.38
CA PRO A 186 -9.37 -38.05 10.26
C PRO A 186 -8.14 -37.80 11.16
N ARG A 187 -7.37 -36.73 10.92
CA ARG A 187 -6.15 -36.39 11.65
C ARG A 187 -6.20 -35.09 12.44
N GLY A 188 -7.31 -34.35 12.39
CA GLY A 188 -7.47 -33.08 13.08
C GLY A 188 -8.56 -32.20 12.47
N GLU A 189 -8.73 -31.02 13.06
CA GLU A 189 -9.72 -30.04 12.66
C GLU A 189 -9.08 -28.84 11.97
N PHE A 190 -9.69 -28.40 10.86
CA PHE A 190 -9.32 -27.18 10.17
C PHE A 190 -10.25 -26.04 10.57
N SER A 191 -9.68 -24.98 11.13
CA SER A 191 -10.38 -23.76 11.48
C SER A 191 -9.77 -22.56 10.76
N MET A 192 -10.49 -21.45 10.72
CA MET A 192 -10.00 -20.18 10.20
C MET A 192 -10.30 -19.07 11.20
N ALA A 193 -9.38 -18.12 11.27
CA ALA A 193 -9.64 -16.85 11.93
C ALA A 193 -9.31 -15.72 10.96
N ALA A 194 -10.02 -14.60 11.05
CA ALA A 194 -9.66 -13.39 10.34
C ALA A 194 -9.71 -12.23 11.32
N ILE A 195 -8.71 -11.35 11.23
CA ILE A 195 -8.70 -10.08 11.92
C ILE A 195 -8.79 -8.99 10.86
N SER A 196 -9.63 -7.99 11.12
CA SER A 196 -9.69 -6.78 10.31
C SER A 196 -9.62 -5.57 11.23
N GLY A 197 -8.84 -4.58 10.81
CA GLY A 197 -8.71 -3.31 11.47
C GLY A 197 -8.92 -2.18 10.47
N VAL A 198 -9.56 -1.12 10.94
CA VAL A 198 -9.76 0.11 10.18
C VAL A 198 -8.99 1.21 10.89
N ALA A 199 -8.02 1.81 10.21
CA ALA A 199 -7.47 3.09 10.65
C ALA A 199 -8.30 4.24 10.06
N ALA A 200 -8.37 5.35 10.79
CA ALA A 200 -9.04 6.57 10.38
C ALA A 200 -8.11 7.75 10.63
N GLU A 201 -8.18 8.75 9.75
CA GLU A 201 -7.51 10.02 9.95
C GLU A 201 -8.55 11.05 10.42
N GLU A 202 -8.27 11.69 11.56
CA GLU A 202 -9.18 12.69 12.12
C GLU A 202 -9.37 13.86 11.15
N GLY A 203 -10.62 14.24 10.90
CA GLY A 203 -10.96 15.31 9.95
C GLY A 203 -10.89 14.92 8.47
N ARG A 204 -10.74 13.62 8.15
CA ARG A 204 -10.86 13.09 6.77
C ARG A 204 -12.06 12.13 6.64
N PRO A 205 -12.63 12.00 5.43
CA PRO A 205 -13.57 10.92 5.13
C PRO A 205 -12.94 9.53 5.36
N PHE A 206 -13.78 8.52 5.50
CA PHE A 206 -13.34 7.14 5.60
C PHE A 206 -12.50 6.74 4.37
N ASP A 207 -11.25 6.34 4.61
CA ASP A 207 -10.34 5.85 3.58
C ASP A 207 -10.30 4.31 3.58
N PRO A 208 -10.89 3.64 2.59
CA PRO A 208 -10.88 2.17 2.50
C PRO A 208 -9.50 1.58 2.23
N THR A 209 -8.50 2.37 1.84
CA THR A 209 -7.10 1.90 1.71
C THR A 209 -6.44 1.65 3.07
N LEU A 210 -6.99 2.22 4.13
CA LEU A 210 -6.54 2.03 5.51
C LEU A 210 -7.15 0.78 6.18
N ILE A 211 -7.96 0.02 5.44
CA ILE A 211 -8.42 -1.30 5.89
C ILE A 211 -7.23 -2.26 5.85
N SER A 212 -6.89 -2.79 7.02
CA SER A 212 -5.95 -3.90 7.15
C SER A 212 -6.73 -5.18 7.48
N ALA A 213 -6.38 -6.29 6.85
CA ALA A 213 -6.97 -7.58 7.14
C ALA A 213 -5.91 -8.69 7.06
N ALA A 214 -5.97 -9.61 8.01
CA ALA A 214 -5.13 -10.80 8.01
C ALA A 214 -5.98 -12.03 8.32
N GLY A 215 -5.84 -13.05 7.50
CA GLY A 215 -6.44 -14.36 7.69
C GLY A 215 -5.46 -15.29 8.37
N PHE A 216 -5.97 -16.27 9.08
CA PHE A 216 -5.20 -17.34 9.69
C PHE A 216 -5.85 -18.67 9.33
N VAL A 217 -5.05 -19.53 8.73
CA VAL A 217 -5.39 -20.93 8.50
C VAL A 217 -4.87 -21.71 9.70
N ILE A 218 -5.78 -22.40 10.40
CA ILE A 218 -5.49 -23.08 11.66
C ILE A 218 -5.75 -24.57 11.48
N PHE A 219 -4.79 -25.40 11.88
CA PHE A 219 -4.93 -26.84 11.97
C PHE A 219 -4.67 -27.31 13.39
N THR A 220 -5.65 -27.97 13.98
CA THR A 220 -5.56 -28.55 15.31
C THR A 220 -5.49 -30.08 15.18
N PRO A 221 -4.29 -30.68 15.23
CA PRO A 221 -4.15 -32.13 15.14
C PRO A 221 -4.79 -32.81 16.35
N THR A 222 -5.48 -33.92 16.10
CA THR A 222 -6.06 -34.74 17.17
C THR A 222 -4.97 -35.21 18.13
N ARG A 223 -5.25 -35.20 19.44
CA ARG A 223 -4.31 -35.73 20.43
C ARG A 223 -4.01 -37.21 20.12
N GLY A 224 -2.73 -37.55 19.99
CA GLY A 224 -2.29 -38.90 19.61
C GLY A 224 -2.32 -39.21 18.11
N ALA A 225 -2.52 -38.20 17.25
CA ALA A 225 -2.38 -38.36 15.81
C ALA A 225 -0.97 -38.89 15.45
N ALA A 226 -0.93 -39.87 14.54
CA ALA A 226 0.32 -40.45 14.08
C ALA A 226 1.18 -39.42 13.32
N THR A 227 2.50 -39.50 13.51
CA THR A 227 3.48 -38.70 12.76
C THR A 227 3.29 -38.90 11.25
N GLY A 228 3.30 -37.80 10.50
CA GLY A 228 3.30 -37.85 9.04
C GLY A 228 2.47 -36.73 8.38
N PRO A 229 2.32 -36.80 7.05
CA PRO A 229 1.57 -35.81 6.28
C PRO A 229 0.07 -35.90 6.58
N VAL A 230 -0.60 -34.76 6.65
CA VAL A 230 -2.06 -34.66 6.76
C VAL A 230 -2.63 -34.40 5.36
N PRO A 231 -3.81 -34.93 5.02
CA PRO A 231 -4.47 -34.60 3.76
C PRO A 231 -4.56 -33.08 3.57
N PRO A 232 -4.17 -32.56 2.38
CA PRO A 232 -4.21 -31.14 2.13
C PRO A 232 -5.67 -30.64 2.02
N ILE A 233 -5.88 -29.39 2.40
CA ILE A 233 -7.15 -28.68 2.19
C ILE A 233 -6.92 -27.47 1.29
N ARG A 234 -7.91 -27.14 0.46
CA ARG A 234 -7.85 -25.94 -0.38
C ARG A 234 -8.51 -24.79 0.36
N TYR A 235 -7.93 -23.61 0.22
CA TYR A 235 -8.51 -22.38 0.74
C TYR A 235 -8.63 -21.35 -0.38
N ARG A 236 -9.65 -20.52 -0.28
CA ARG A 236 -9.99 -19.45 -1.20
C ARG A 236 -9.80 -18.11 -0.49
N VAL A 237 -9.14 -17.18 -1.16
CA VAL A 237 -9.13 -15.77 -0.78
C VAL A 237 -9.97 -15.02 -1.79
N THR A 238 -10.86 -14.16 -1.31
CA THR A 238 -11.75 -13.32 -2.11
C THR A 238 -11.44 -11.87 -1.79
N ASP A 239 -11.37 -11.01 -2.80
CA ASP A 239 -11.25 -9.57 -2.61
C ASP A 239 -12.62 -8.86 -2.58
N ALA A 240 -12.63 -7.56 -2.30
CA ALA A 240 -13.84 -6.73 -2.30
C ALA A 240 -14.45 -6.51 -3.71
N TYR A 241 -13.78 -6.95 -4.77
CA TYR A 241 -14.18 -6.80 -6.18
C TYR A 241 -14.71 -8.12 -6.78
N GLY A 242 -14.84 -9.16 -5.95
CA GLY A 242 -15.30 -10.50 -6.32
C GLY A 242 -14.26 -11.36 -7.02
N GLN A 243 -12.99 -10.94 -7.05
CA GLN A 243 -11.90 -11.76 -7.55
C GLN A 243 -11.47 -12.77 -6.50
N THR A 244 -11.19 -13.98 -6.96
CA THR A 244 -10.87 -15.08 -6.04
C THR A 244 -9.69 -15.86 -6.52
N SER A 245 -8.86 -16.28 -5.57
CA SER A 245 -7.72 -17.15 -5.83
C SER A 245 -7.76 -18.33 -4.86
N ILE A 246 -7.34 -19.49 -5.33
CA ILE A 246 -7.35 -20.73 -4.56
C ILE A 246 -5.91 -21.23 -4.43
N ALA A 247 -5.54 -21.63 -3.21
CA ALA A 247 -4.27 -22.27 -2.91
C ALA A 247 -4.47 -23.45 -1.96
N THR A 248 -3.40 -24.21 -1.75
CA THR A 248 -3.44 -25.45 -0.96
C THR A 248 -2.70 -25.26 0.36
N TYR A 249 -3.29 -25.75 1.44
CA TYR A 249 -2.64 -25.84 2.74
C TYR A 249 -2.33 -27.29 3.08
N THR A 250 -1.06 -27.58 3.34
CA THR A 250 -0.55 -28.93 3.66
C THR A 250 0.11 -28.93 5.05
N PRO A 251 -0.63 -29.30 6.12
CA PRO A 251 -0.06 -29.50 7.44
C PRO A 251 0.63 -30.87 7.57
N SER A 252 1.53 -30.96 8.55
CA SER A 252 2.18 -32.20 8.95
C SER A 252 2.24 -32.31 10.47
N VAL A 253 2.08 -33.53 10.98
CA VAL A 253 2.18 -33.82 12.41
C VAL A 253 3.53 -34.43 12.69
N THR A 254 4.29 -33.84 13.61
CA THR A 254 5.52 -34.41 14.16
C THR A 254 5.19 -35.12 15.48
N GLY A 255 5.61 -36.38 15.62
CA GLY A 255 5.43 -37.11 16.89
C GLY A 255 6.48 -36.72 17.92
N TYR A 256 6.26 -37.17 19.16
CA TYR A 256 7.38 -37.34 20.09
C TYR A 256 8.29 -38.43 19.52
N SER A 257 9.57 -38.13 19.33
CA SER A 257 10.58 -39.16 19.14
C SER A 257 10.58 -40.03 20.40
N ALA A 258 10.02 -41.23 20.32
CA ALA A 258 10.20 -42.23 21.37
C ALA A 258 11.70 -42.53 21.46
N LYS A 259 12.33 -42.13 22.56
CA LYS A 259 13.68 -42.53 22.93
C LYS A 259 13.63 -43.88 23.62
#